data_AF-U9SH82-F1
#
_entry.id   AF-U9SH82-F1
#
_cell.length_a   1.000
_cell.length_b   1.000
_cell.length_c   1.000
_cell.angle_alpha   90.00
_cell.angle_beta   90.00
_cell.angle_gamma   90.00
#
_symmetry.space_group_name_H-M   'P 1'
#
loop_
_entity.id
_entity.type
_entity.pdbx_description
1 polymer ?
#
loop_
_entity_poly.entity_id
_entity_poly.type
_entity_poly.pdbx_seq_one_letter_code
_entity_poly.pdbx_strand_id
1 'polypeptide(L)'
;MESNENFESTDFTDFIENGNKFGGGIEFRKGGPIQLLKYEEGSKNRKFGQILINPEALNILQAIREPIAIISVVGSFHRGKSWFANVLHGHHDSFNLGPGVEGCTRGIYMWSPPFKLSNEQSDGETIQKRVIILDSEGIDDPNQDPNWATKLFILSLAIASTFIYNINGIIGKDDIGKLHLMTDLSKFIQEPKDGDFLPRLVILLRDFMFESSDSLKDYFLKQSYF
;
A
#
# COMPACT_ATOMS: atom_id res chain seq x y z
N MET A 1 37.21 13.89 17.92
CA MET A 1 36.88 14.77 16.78
C MET A 1 36.78 13.86 15.58
N GLU A 2 35.61 13.27 15.41
CA GLU A 2 35.30 12.43 14.26
C GLU A 2 34.20 13.13 13.46
N SER A 3 34.37 13.01 12.15
CA SER A 3 33.80 13.77 11.07
C SER A 3 32.28 13.71 11.00
N ASN A 4 31.66 14.89 10.90
CA ASN A 4 30.34 15.07 10.30
C ASN A 4 30.41 14.59 8.84
N GLU A 5 29.85 13.43 8.55
CA GLU A 5 29.48 13.07 7.19
C GLU A 5 28.23 13.87 6.82
N ASN A 6 28.43 14.87 5.95
CA ASN A 6 27.38 15.67 5.35
C ASN A 6 26.49 14.76 4.48
N PHE A 7 25.33 14.40 5.02
CA PHE A 7 24.23 13.77 4.28
C PHE A 7 23.42 14.83 3.52
N GLU A 8 24.06 15.61 2.66
CA GLU A 8 23.36 16.58 1.80
C GLU A 8 24.10 16.72 0.47
N SER A 9 23.41 16.35 -0.61
CA SER A 9 23.42 16.99 -1.95
C SER A 9 23.51 16.06 -3.16
N THR A 10 23.76 14.76 -3.01
CA THR A 10 23.99 13.87 -4.18
C THR A 10 22.72 13.40 -4.90
N ASP A 11 21.56 13.34 -4.24
CA ASP A 11 20.36 12.83 -4.90
C ASP A 11 19.72 13.86 -5.87
N PHE A 12 19.66 15.13 -5.49
CA PHE A 12 18.80 16.10 -6.22
C PHE A 12 19.35 16.49 -7.61
N THR A 13 20.68 16.54 -7.76
CA THR A 13 21.33 16.89 -9.04
C THR A 13 21.25 15.76 -10.05
N ASP A 14 21.36 14.50 -9.62
CA ASP A 14 21.27 13.33 -10.51
C ASP A 14 19.85 13.12 -11.06
N PHE A 15 18.81 13.55 -10.34
CA PHE A 15 17.40 13.50 -10.79
C PHE A 15 17.08 14.51 -11.91
N ILE A 16 17.66 15.72 -11.85
CA ILE A 16 17.42 16.74 -12.88
C ILE A 16 18.10 16.35 -14.20
N GLU A 17 19.27 15.71 -14.14
CA GLU A 17 20.02 15.33 -15.33
C GLU A 17 19.53 14.03 -15.99
N ASN A 18 19.03 13.05 -15.24
CA ASN A 18 18.74 11.70 -15.77
C ASN A 18 17.25 11.33 -15.86
N GLY A 19 16.34 12.16 -15.34
CA GLY A 19 14.92 11.84 -15.25
C GLY A 19 14.63 10.70 -14.26
N ASN A 20 13.35 10.46 -13.97
CA ASN A 20 12.96 9.36 -13.09
C ASN A 20 13.29 8.00 -13.76
N LYS A 21 14.12 7.19 -13.10
CA LYS A 21 14.53 5.83 -13.53
C LYS A 21 13.37 4.85 -13.70
N PHE A 22 12.17 5.16 -13.17
CA PHE A 22 10.97 4.33 -13.29
C PHE A 22 10.10 4.65 -14.54
N GLY A 23 10.57 5.55 -15.40
CA GLY A 23 9.88 5.98 -16.62
C GLY A 23 9.32 7.40 -16.49
N GLY A 24 9.28 8.14 -17.60
CA GLY A 24 8.94 9.57 -17.63
C GLY A 24 7.53 9.95 -17.19
N GLY A 25 6.67 8.98 -16.84
CA GLY A 25 5.30 9.21 -16.37
C GLY A 25 5.13 9.28 -14.85
N ILE A 26 6.17 8.95 -14.06
CA ILE A 26 6.10 9.03 -12.60
C ILE A 26 6.99 10.19 -12.13
N GLU A 27 6.41 11.14 -11.42
CA GLU A 27 7.16 12.25 -10.84
C GLU A 27 7.81 11.86 -9.52
N PHE A 28 9.02 12.37 -9.27
CA PHE A 28 9.67 12.28 -7.97
C PHE A 28 8.91 13.12 -6.93
N ARG A 29 8.55 12.51 -5.80
CA ARG A 29 7.78 13.18 -4.73
C ARG A 29 8.63 13.30 -3.49
N LYS A 30 9.07 14.53 -3.18
CA LYS A 30 9.77 14.82 -1.93
C LYS A 30 8.91 14.43 -0.73
N GLY A 31 9.54 13.93 0.32
CA GLY A 31 8.86 13.50 1.55
C GLY A 31 9.48 12.23 2.10
N GLY A 32 8.74 11.56 2.96
CA GLY A 32 9.14 10.28 3.51
C GLY A 32 7.98 9.53 4.17
N PRO A 33 8.22 8.28 4.57
CA PRO A 33 7.24 7.49 5.28
C PRO A 33 6.99 8.04 6.69
N ILE A 34 5.73 8.10 7.09
CA ILE A 34 5.30 8.34 8.47
C ILE A 34 4.34 7.21 8.87
N GLN A 35 4.54 6.64 10.06
CA GLN A 35 3.64 5.61 10.57
C GLN A 35 2.27 6.24 10.82
N LEU A 36 1.22 5.70 10.21
CA LEU A 36 -0.16 6.14 10.42
C LEU A 36 -0.80 5.34 11.55
N LEU A 37 -0.68 4.01 11.48
CA LEU A 37 -1.24 3.09 12.47
C LEU A 37 -0.17 2.14 12.98
N LYS A 38 -0.22 1.85 14.28
CA LYS A 38 0.62 0.87 14.95
C LYS A 38 -0.24 -0.12 15.70
N TYR A 39 0.16 -1.38 15.72
CA TYR A 39 -0.38 -2.37 16.66
C TYR A 39 0.48 -2.45 17.90
N GLU A 40 -0.17 -2.44 19.06
CA GLU A 40 0.45 -2.83 20.32
C GLU A 40 -0.19 -4.09 20.83
N GLU A 41 0.64 -5.13 20.99
CA GLU A 41 0.22 -6.40 21.57
C GLU A 41 -0.38 -6.21 22.97
N GLY A 42 -1.37 -7.04 23.28
CA GLY A 42 -1.97 -7.07 24.61
C GLY A 42 -0.94 -7.52 25.65
N SER A 43 -0.80 -6.75 26.74
CA SER A 43 -0.07 -7.24 27.92
C SER A 43 -0.80 -8.43 28.54
N LYS A 44 -0.17 -9.14 29.50
CA LYS A 44 -0.77 -10.29 30.22
C LYS A 44 -2.19 -10.03 30.79
N ASN A 45 -2.58 -8.77 30.97
CA ASN A 45 -3.88 -8.35 31.50
C ASN A 45 -4.90 -7.91 30.43
N ARG A 46 -4.54 -7.88 29.14
CA ARG A 46 -5.45 -7.54 28.03
C ARG A 46 -5.54 -8.70 27.05
N LYS A 47 -6.76 -9.19 26.82
CA LYS A 47 -7.02 -10.32 25.90
C LYS A 47 -6.75 -10.00 24.42
N PHE A 48 -6.73 -8.72 24.04
CA PHE A 48 -6.54 -8.27 22.66
C PHE A 48 -5.55 -7.12 22.60
N GLY A 49 -4.75 -7.05 21.53
CA GLY A 49 -3.94 -5.87 21.25
C GLY A 49 -4.77 -4.68 20.75
N GLN A 50 -4.13 -3.52 20.70
CA GLN A 50 -4.76 -2.23 20.39
C GLN A 50 -4.16 -1.62 19.12
N ILE A 51 -5.00 -0.91 18.36
CA ILE A 51 -4.57 -0.11 17.20
C ILE A 51 -4.42 1.33 17.68
N LEU A 52 -3.22 1.87 17.52
CA LEU A 52 -2.89 3.25 17.86
C LEU A 52 -2.71 4.07 16.58
N ILE A 53 -3.29 5.26 16.56
CA ILE A 53 -3.11 6.23 15.48
C ILE A 53 -1.97 7.17 15.87
N ASN A 54 -1.04 7.43 14.94
CA ASN A 54 -0.02 8.43 15.14
C ASN A 54 -0.63 9.84 15.08
N PRO A 55 -0.54 10.65 16.16
CA PRO A 55 -1.09 12.01 16.18
C PRO A 55 -0.49 12.93 15.12
N GLU A 56 0.80 12.78 14.79
CA GLU A 56 1.45 13.60 13.77
C GLU A 56 0.88 13.32 12.37
N ALA A 57 0.73 12.03 12.03
CA ALA A 57 0.08 11.63 10.79
C ALA A 57 -1.38 12.11 10.73
N LEU A 58 -2.12 12.00 11.85
CA LEU A 58 -3.49 12.49 11.94
C LEU A 58 -3.58 14.01 11.70
N ASN A 59 -2.66 14.80 12.26
CA ASN A 59 -2.62 16.25 12.04
C ASN A 59 -2.40 16.60 10.57
N ILE A 60 -1.54 15.86 9.87
CA ILE A 60 -1.33 16.02 8.42
C ILE A 60 -2.64 15.76 7.66
N LEU A 61 -3.35 14.68 8.00
CA LEU A 61 -4.63 14.35 7.37
C LEU A 61 -5.71 15.40 7.64
N GLN A 62 -5.79 15.91 8.89
CA GLN A 62 -6.77 16.94 9.28
C GLN A 62 -6.52 18.30 8.63
N ALA A 63 -5.28 18.57 8.20
CA ALA A 63 -4.94 19.80 7.49
C ALA A 63 -5.40 19.81 6.01
N ILE A 64 -5.76 18.65 5.45
CA ILE A 64 -6.20 18.52 4.06
C ILE A 64 -7.63 19.06 3.91
N ARG A 65 -7.83 19.93 2.92
CA ARG A 65 -9.15 20.50 2.60
C ARG A 65 -9.67 20.00 1.25
N GLU A 66 -8.77 19.52 0.40
CA GLU A 66 -9.09 18.96 -0.90
C GLU A 66 -9.66 17.53 -0.77
N PRO A 67 -10.40 17.03 -1.77
CA PRO A 67 -10.81 15.63 -1.81
C PRO A 67 -9.62 14.68 -1.72
N ILE A 68 -9.76 13.61 -0.94
CA ILE A 68 -8.70 12.62 -0.71
C ILE A 68 -8.94 11.39 -1.58
N ALA A 69 -7.87 10.88 -2.19
CA ALA A 69 -7.81 9.57 -2.82
C ALA A 69 -6.78 8.70 -2.11
N ILE A 70 -7.20 7.55 -1.60
CA ILE A 70 -6.32 6.62 -0.88
C ILE A 70 -6.01 5.41 -1.75
N ILE A 71 -4.72 5.14 -1.95
CA ILE A 71 -4.21 3.93 -2.61
C ILE A 71 -3.63 3.04 -1.53
N SER A 72 -4.25 1.90 -1.24
CA SER A 72 -3.73 0.96 -0.24
C SER A 72 -3.05 -0.22 -0.92
N VAL A 73 -1.79 -0.50 -0.56
CA VAL A 73 -1.02 -1.64 -1.08
C VAL A 73 -0.98 -2.74 -0.02
N VAL A 74 -1.60 -3.89 -0.32
CA VAL A 74 -1.75 -5.03 0.61
C VAL A 74 -1.34 -6.32 -0.08
N GLY A 75 -0.85 -7.29 0.68
CA GLY A 75 -0.36 -8.58 0.17
C GLY A 75 0.62 -9.24 1.14
N SER A 76 1.07 -10.45 0.82
CA SER A 76 1.90 -11.23 1.73
C SER A 76 3.22 -10.54 2.11
N PHE A 77 3.77 -10.89 3.26
CA PHE A 77 5.07 -10.39 3.74
C PHE A 77 6.22 -10.74 2.77
N HIS A 78 7.22 -9.86 2.67
CA HIS A 78 8.36 -9.93 1.74
C HIS A 78 8.02 -10.08 0.23
N ARG A 79 6.86 -9.59 -0.21
CA ARG A 79 6.45 -9.63 -1.63
C ARG A 79 6.61 -8.30 -2.40
N GLY A 80 7.44 -7.37 -1.91
CA GLY A 80 7.77 -6.14 -2.63
C GLY A 80 6.67 -5.07 -2.68
N LYS A 81 5.80 -5.03 -1.66
CA LYS A 81 4.76 -4.00 -1.47
C LYS A 81 5.35 -2.61 -1.26
N SER A 82 6.25 -2.48 -0.29
CA SER A 82 6.97 -1.24 0.02
C SER A 82 7.79 -0.74 -1.17
N TRP A 83 8.35 -1.66 -1.97
CA TRP A 83 9.01 -1.31 -3.22
C TRP A 83 8.03 -0.71 -4.23
N PHE A 84 6.85 -1.31 -4.41
CA PHE A 84 5.84 -0.77 -5.31
C PHE A 84 5.31 0.60 -4.82
N ALA A 85 5.10 0.76 -3.51
CA ALA A 85 4.74 2.04 -2.90
C ALA A 85 5.83 3.10 -3.14
N ASN A 86 7.12 2.75 -3.01
CA ASN A 86 8.24 3.63 -3.33
C ASN A 86 8.22 4.08 -4.80
N VAL A 87 8.03 3.13 -5.73
CA VAL A 87 7.93 3.42 -7.16
C VAL A 87 6.81 4.43 -7.43
N LEU A 88 5.65 4.28 -6.79
CA LEU A 88 4.55 5.23 -6.95
C LEU A 88 4.90 6.65 -6.47
N HIS A 89 5.90 6.82 -5.60
CA HIS A 89 6.45 8.12 -5.20
C HIS A 89 7.67 8.57 -6.01
N GLY A 90 8.14 7.76 -6.96
CA GLY A 90 9.39 8.02 -7.69
C GLY A 90 10.65 7.77 -6.85
N HIS A 91 10.56 6.95 -5.80
CA HIS A 91 11.66 6.55 -4.94
C HIS A 91 12.05 5.09 -5.14
N HIS A 92 13.29 4.74 -4.80
CA HIS A 92 13.76 3.34 -4.84
C HIS A 92 13.63 2.64 -3.48
N ASP A 93 13.90 3.34 -2.37
CA ASP A 93 14.21 2.72 -1.07
C ASP A 93 13.73 3.52 0.16
N SER A 94 12.82 4.50 -0.01
CA SER A 94 12.38 5.38 1.09
C SER A 94 11.48 4.71 2.14
N PHE A 95 10.48 3.91 1.75
CA PHE A 95 9.87 2.93 2.65
C PHE A 95 10.91 1.85 2.92
N ASN A 96 11.11 1.53 4.20
CA ASN A 96 12.19 0.65 4.63
C ASN A 96 12.06 -0.75 4.00
N LEU A 97 12.93 -1.04 3.02
CA LEU A 97 12.99 -2.32 2.32
C LEU A 97 13.89 -3.27 3.13
N GLY A 98 13.44 -3.73 4.29
CA GLY A 98 14.29 -4.57 5.12
C GLY A 98 14.61 -5.93 4.45
N PRO A 99 15.89 -6.36 4.40
CA PRO A 99 16.30 -7.69 3.94
C PRO A 99 16.23 -8.76 5.05
N GLY A 100 15.66 -8.44 6.22
CA GLY A 100 15.60 -9.32 7.38
C GLY A 100 14.49 -10.37 7.32
N VAL A 101 14.63 -11.42 8.14
CA VAL A 101 13.66 -12.54 8.29
C VAL A 101 12.37 -12.11 9.01
N GLU A 102 12.35 -10.93 9.64
CA GLU A 102 11.19 -10.35 10.30
C GLU A 102 10.48 -9.33 9.40
N GLY A 103 9.14 -9.33 9.42
CA GLY A 103 8.32 -8.35 8.71
C GLY A 103 8.76 -6.91 8.97
N CYS A 104 9.23 -6.22 7.92
CA CYS A 104 9.91 -4.93 8.05
C CYS A 104 8.95 -3.76 8.32
N THR A 105 7.74 -3.84 7.77
CA THR A 105 6.66 -2.87 8.01
C THR A 105 5.76 -3.42 9.10
N ARG A 106 5.62 -2.71 10.23
CA ARG A 106 4.67 -3.02 11.31
C ARG A 106 3.61 -1.94 11.38
N GLY A 107 2.33 -2.28 11.17
CA GLY A 107 1.29 -1.25 11.04
C GLY A 107 0.96 -0.85 9.61
N ILE A 108 0.46 0.38 9.48
CA ILE A 108 0.23 1.05 8.21
C ILE A 108 1.05 2.33 8.19
N TYR A 109 1.80 2.55 7.13
CA TYR A 109 2.54 3.76 6.88
C TYR A 109 1.90 4.54 5.73
N MET A 110 1.98 5.86 5.80
CA MET A 110 1.62 6.75 4.71
C MET A 110 2.84 7.58 4.30
N TRP A 111 2.83 8.09 3.08
CA TRP A 111 3.82 9.08 2.66
C TRP A 111 3.41 10.50 3.09
N SER A 112 4.35 11.25 3.62
CA SER A 112 4.17 12.66 3.95
C SER A 112 5.15 13.54 3.18
N PRO A 113 4.69 14.63 2.53
CA PRO A 113 3.29 15.06 2.44
C PRO A 113 2.49 14.28 1.36
N PRO A 114 1.15 14.18 1.51
CA PRO A 114 0.27 13.71 0.43
C PRO A 114 0.39 14.57 -0.82
N PHE A 115 0.60 13.92 -1.97
CA PHE A 115 0.85 14.62 -3.22
C PHE A 115 -0.45 15.08 -3.89
N LYS A 116 -0.34 16.10 -4.72
CA LYS A 116 -1.49 16.65 -5.46
C LYS A 116 -1.65 15.91 -6.78
N LEU A 117 -2.89 15.63 -7.15
CA LEU A 117 -3.24 15.15 -8.48
C LEU A 117 -4.37 16.03 -9.01
N SER A 118 -4.13 16.69 -10.14
CA SER A 118 -5.12 17.52 -10.81
C SER A 118 -5.71 16.75 -11.99
N ASN A 119 -7.03 16.64 -12.05
CA ASN A 119 -7.74 16.01 -13.15
C ASN A 119 -8.73 17.01 -13.75
N GLU A 120 -8.58 17.29 -15.05
CA GLU A 120 -9.62 17.96 -15.83
C GLU A 120 -10.81 17.02 -15.99
N GLN A 121 -11.99 17.50 -15.59
CA GLN A 121 -13.26 16.82 -15.75
C GLN A 121 -13.82 17.05 -17.15
N SER A 122 -14.82 16.26 -17.54
CA SER A 122 -15.46 16.35 -18.85
C SER A 122 -16.19 17.68 -19.11
N ASP A 123 -16.50 18.45 -18.07
CA ASP A 123 -17.11 19.78 -18.12
C ASP A 123 -16.08 20.92 -18.18
N GLY A 124 -14.78 20.59 -18.18
CA GLY A 124 -13.68 21.56 -18.19
C GLY A 124 -13.25 22.04 -16.80
N GLU A 125 -13.90 21.60 -15.72
CA GLU A 125 -13.44 21.93 -14.37
C GLU A 125 -12.20 21.11 -13.99
N THR A 126 -11.21 21.75 -13.37
CA THR A 126 -10.05 21.04 -12.81
C THR A 126 -10.29 20.72 -11.34
N ILE A 127 -10.40 19.42 -11.01
CA ILE A 127 -10.47 18.97 -9.62
C ILE A 127 -9.06 18.63 -9.15
N GLN A 128 -8.62 19.28 -8.08
CA GLN A 128 -7.38 18.95 -7.38
C GLN A 128 -7.68 18.01 -6.22
N LYS A 129 -7.03 16.84 -6.20
CA LYS A 129 -7.13 15.83 -5.14
C LYS A 129 -5.82 15.68 -4.40
N ARG A 130 -5.89 15.22 -3.14
CA ARG A 130 -4.74 14.73 -2.38
C ARG A 130 -4.68 13.22 -2.47
N VAL A 131 -3.56 12.70 -2.95
CA VAL A 131 -3.32 11.27 -3.05
C VAL A 131 -2.45 10.82 -1.89
N ILE A 132 -2.92 9.81 -1.18
CA ILE A 132 -2.23 9.16 -0.08
C ILE A 132 -1.99 7.72 -0.47
N ILE A 133 -0.74 7.28 -0.38
CA ILE A 133 -0.37 5.88 -0.59
C ILE A 133 -0.10 5.27 0.77
N LEU A 134 -0.76 4.14 1.03
CA LEU A 134 -0.60 3.37 2.25
C LEU A 134 0.20 2.11 1.94
N ASP A 135 1.33 1.96 2.63
CA ASP A 135 2.08 0.70 2.69
C ASP A 135 1.70 -0.03 3.98
N SER A 136 1.20 -1.26 3.83
CA SER A 136 0.73 -2.06 4.95
C SER A 136 1.73 -3.15 5.32
N GLU A 137 1.75 -3.51 6.60
CA GLU A 137 2.39 -4.72 7.08
C GLU A 137 1.94 -5.93 6.26
N GLY A 138 2.90 -6.80 5.93
CA GLY A 138 2.61 -8.01 5.19
C GLY A 138 1.69 -8.93 5.94
N ILE A 139 0.72 -9.50 5.23
CA ILE A 139 -0.08 -10.61 5.74
C ILE A 139 0.69 -11.93 5.58
N ASP A 140 0.21 -12.99 6.24
CA ASP A 140 0.79 -14.35 6.20
C ASP A 140 2.19 -14.50 6.85
N ASP A 141 2.64 -13.52 7.64
CA ASP A 141 3.83 -13.70 8.46
C ASP A 141 3.51 -14.70 9.59
N PRO A 142 4.23 -15.85 9.70
CA PRO A 142 3.98 -16.84 10.74
C PRO A 142 4.08 -16.31 12.18
N ASN A 143 4.78 -15.19 12.38
CA ASN A 143 4.95 -14.55 13.68
C ASN A 143 3.92 -13.43 13.92
N GLN A 144 2.99 -13.20 12.99
CA GLN A 144 1.96 -12.18 13.09
C GLN A 144 0.71 -12.72 13.78
N ASP A 145 0.08 -11.90 14.63
CA ASP A 145 -1.24 -12.19 15.18
C ASP A 145 -2.28 -12.23 14.03
N PRO A 146 -2.97 -13.36 13.79
CA PRO A 146 -3.94 -13.47 12.70
C PRO A 146 -5.09 -12.46 12.80
N ASN A 147 -5.52 -12.12 14.02
CA ASN A 147 -6.57 -11.11 14.21
C ASN A 147 -6.07 -9.72 13.83
N TRP A 148 -4.78 -9.43 14.07
CA TRP A 148 -4.16 -8.19 13.64
C TRP A 148 -4.08 -8.11 12.12
N ALA A 149 -3.61 -9.18 11.46
CA ALA A 149 -3.57 -9.27 10.00
C ALA A 149 -4.94 -9.02 9.38
N THR A 150 -6.00 -9.65 9.91
CA THR A 150 -7.38 -9.43 9.45
C THR A 150 -7.84 -7.99 9.68
N LYS A 151 -7.54 -7.38 10.84
CA LYS A 151 -7.93 -5.98 11.12
C LYS A 151 -7.22 -5.00 10.20
N LEU A 152 -5.91 -5.15 9.98
CA LEU A 152 -5.14 -4.38 9.02
C LEU A 152 -5.75 -4.45 7.63
N PHE A 153 -6.09 -5.67 7.23
CA PHE A 153 -6.68 -5.97 5.94
C PHE A 153 -8.03 -5.25 5.74
N ILE A 154 -8.96 -5.43 6.69
CA ILE A 154 -10.28 -4.78 6.66
C ILE A 154 -10.14 -3.28 6.63
N LEU A 155 -9.27 -2.71 7.47
CA LEU A 155 -9.10 -1.28 7.57
C LEU A 155 -8.54 -0.69 6.28
N SER A 156 -7.52 -1.34 5.71
CA SER A 156 -6.95 -1.00 4.41
C SER A 156 -8.00 -1.04 3.28
N LEU A 157 -8.90 -2.03 3.31
CA LEU A 157 -9.99 -2.16 2.36
C LEU A 157 -11.03 -1.04 2.54
N ALA A 158 -11.43 -0.77 3.78
CA ALA A 158 -12.51 0.16 4.09
C ALA A 158 -12.16 1.63 3.81
N ILE A 159 -10.88 2.02 3.93
CA ILE A 159 -10.44 3.40 3.70
C ILE A 159 -9.91 3.65 2.29
N ALA A 160 -9.68 2.59 1.50
CA ALA A 160 -9.11 2.73 0.17
C ALA A 160 -10.12 3.34 -0.83
N SER A 161 -9.61 4.18 -1.74
CA SER A 161 -10.27 4.48 -3.02
C SER A 161 -9.80 3.51 -4.11
N THR A 162 -8.55 3.06 -4.01
CA THR A 162 -7.97 2.00 -4.84
C THR A 162 -7.26 1.01 -3.92
N PHE A 163 -7.67 -0.25 -3.99
CA PHE A 163 -7.12 -1.32 -3.18
C PHE A 163 -6.26 -2.22 -4.08
N ILE A 164 -4.96 -2.21 -3.85
CA ILE A 164 -3.98 -2.96 -4.63
C ILE A 164 -3.65 -4.23 -3.85
N TYR A 165 -4.05 -5.37 -4.40
CA TYR A 165 -3.69 -6.69 -3.87
C TYR A 165 -2.48 -7.23 -4.65
N ASN A 166 -1.31 -7.22 -3.99
CA ASN A 166 -0.03 -7.65 -4.55
C ASN A 166 0.19 -9.15 -4.32
N ILE A 167 0.17 -9.91 -5.42
CA ILE A 167 0.38 -11.35 -5.47
C ILE A 167 1.68 -11.61 -6.25
N ASN A 168 2.54 -12.50 -5.74
CA ASN A 168 3.73 -12.93 -6.48
C ASN A 168 3.54 -14.32 -7.07
N GLY A 169 3.92 -14.48 -8.34
CA GLY A 169 3.88 -15.73 -9.07
C GLY A 169 2.47 -16.12 -9.48
N ILE A 170 2.12 -17.37 -9.20
CA ILE A 170 0.87 -18.00 -9.60
C ILE A 170 -0.19 -17.72 -8.55
N ILE A 171 -1.39 -17.32 -8.98
CA ILE A 171 -2.55 -17.19 -8.07
C ILE A 171 -2.90 -18.58 -7.55
N GLY A 172 -2.70 -18.80 -6.25
CA GLY A 172 -3.02 -20.05 -5.57
C GLY A 172 -4.43 -20.07 -4.97
N LYS A 173 -4.81 -21.20 -4.37
CA LYS A 173 -6.07 -21.33 -3.62
C LYS A 173 -6.17 -20.34 -2.46
N ASP A 174 -5.05 -20.04 -1.80
CA ASP A 174 -5.01 -19.09 -0.69
C ASP A 174 -5.32 -17.66 -1.13
N ASP A 175 -4.85 -17.25 -2.32
CA ASP A 175 -5.16 -15.94 -2.89
C ASP A 175 -6.63 -15.82 -3.26
N ILE A 176 -7.20 -16.88 -3.85
CA ILE A 176 -8.65 -16.94 -4.13
C ILE A 176 -9.44 -16.89 -2.82
N GLY A 177 -9.01 -17.61 -1.78
CA GLY A 177 -9.61 -17.57 -0.46
C GLY A 177 -9.59 -16.17 0.15
N LYS A 178 -8.49 -15.42 -0.01
CA LYS A 178 -8.38 -14.02 0.44
C LYS A 178 -9.27 -13.07 -0.35
N LEU A 179 -9.36 -13.24 -1.67
CA LEU A 179 -10.30 -12.48 -2.51
C LEU A 179 -11.76 -12.80 -2.16
N HIS A 180 -12.06 -14.04 -1.80
CA HIS A 180 -13.37 -14.42 -1.29
C HIS A 180 -13.65 -13.75 0.07
N LEU A 181 -12.68 -13.81 0.99
CA LEU A 181 -12.76 -13.13 2.27
C LEU A 181 -12.95 -11.61 2.10
N MET A 182 -12.28 -10.96 1.13
CA MET A 182 -12.53 -9.55 0.79
C MET A 182 -14.00 -9.29 0.46
N THR A 183 -14.59 -10.16 -0.36
CA THR A 183 -15.98 -10.07 -0.79
C THR A 183 -16.96 -10.28 0.37
N ASP A 184 -16.60 -11.10 1.36
CA ASP A 184 -17.42 -11.26 2.56
C ASP A 184 -17.24 -10.10 3.53
N LEU A 185 -16.00 -9.64 3.73
CA LEU A 185 -15.69 -8.52 4.61
C LEU A 185 -16.31 -7.22 4.13
N SER A 186 -16.43 -7.03 2.82
CA SER A 186 -17.08 -5.85 2.26
C SER A 186 -18.56 -5.74 2.65
N LYS A 187 -19.24 -6.85 2.96
CA LYS A 187 -20.62 -6.86 3.47
C LYS A 187 -20.77 -6.28 4.88
N PHE A 188 -19.66 -6.22 5.63
CA PHE A 188 -19.64 -5.63 6.97
C PHE A 188 -19.30 -4.13 6.96
N ILE A 189 -18.94 -3.59 5.80
CA ILE A 189 -18.72 -2.16 5.62
C ILE A 189 -20.08 -1.52 5.39
N GLN A 190 -20.42 -0.51 6.20
CA GLN A 190 -21.68 0.21 6.07
C GLN A 190 -21.65 1.03 4.77
N GLU A 191 -22.57 0.74 3.87
CA GLU A 191 -22.76 1.50 2.64
C GLU A 191 -23.17 2.95 2.99
N PRO A 192 -22.47 3.97 2.44
CA PRO A 192 -22.86 5.36 2.55
C PRO A 192 -24.16 5.59 1.79
N LYS A 193 -24.90 6.64 2.16
CA LYS A 193 -26.18 6.97 1.52
C LYS A 193 -26.03 7.31 0.03
N ASP A 194 -24.87 7.84 -0.34
CA ASP A 194 -24.57 8.31 -1.69
C ASP A 194 -23.18 7.81 -2.12
N GLY A 195 -23.10 7.24 -3.34
CA GLY A 195 -21.86 6.82 -3.99
C GLY A 195 -21.46 5.35 -3.78
N ASP A 196 -20.62 4.85 -4.69
CA ASP A 196 -20.01 3.52 -4.55
C ASP A 196 -19.04 3.52 -3.37
N PHE A 197 -19.12 2.49 -2.52
CA PHE A 197 -18.31 2.38 -1.30
C PHE A 197 -17.15 1.39 -1.40
N LEU A 198 -17.17 0.55 -2.43
CA LEU A 198 -16.11 -0.42 -2.65
C LEU A 198 -14.94 0.27 -3.37
N PRO A 199 -13.70 0.07 -2.90
CA PRO A 199 -12.55 0.56 -3.63
C PRO A 199 -12.46 -0.11 -5.00
N ARG A 200 -11.83 0.59 -5.94
CA ARG A 200 -11.34 -0.06 -7.16
C ARG A 200 -10.30 -1.11 -6.77
N LEU A 201 -10.61 -2.38 -7.00
CA LEU A 201 -9.66 -3.48 -6.81
C LEU A 201 -8.68 -3.54 -7.99
N VAL A 202 -7.39 -3.58 -7.69
CA VAL A 202 -6.31 -3.81 -8.66
C VAL A 202 -5.51 -5.02 -8.19
N ILE A 203 -5.46 -6.07 -9.00
CA ILE A 203 -4.62 -7.24 -8.72
C ILE A 203 -3.27 -7.00 -9.39
N LEU A 204 -2.23 -6.83 -8.59
CA LEU A 204 -0.86 -6.68 -9.05
C LEU A 204 -0.17 -8.04 -9.02
N LEU A 205 -0.05 -8.67 -10.20
CA LEU A 205 0.67 -9.92 -10.37
C LEU A 205 2.15 -9.64 -10.65
N ARG A 206 3.01 -10.02 -9.69
CA ARG A 206 4.48 -9.89 -9.76
C ARG A 206 5.09 -11.20 -10.19
N ASP A 207 6.25 -11.14 -10.84
CA ASP A 207 7.01 -12.33 -11.28
C ASP A 207 6.16 -13.30 -12.13
N PHE A 208 5.24 -12.73 -12.90
CA PHE A 208 4.31 -13.49 -13.72
C PHE A 208 5.04 -14.14 -14.90
N MET A 209 5.16 -15.45 -14.87
CA MET A 209 5.69 -16.25 -15.98
C MET A 209 4.52 -16.78 -16.80
N PHE A 210 4.28 -16.14 -17.95
CA PHE A 210 3.29 -16.62 -18.91
C PHE A 210 3.90 -17.79 -19.70
N GLU A 211 3.72 -19.01 -19.21
CA GLU A 211 3.92 -20.18 -20.05
C GLU A 211 2.72 -20.32 -20.99
N SER A 212 3.01 -20.36 -22.29
CA SER A 212 2.07 -20.32 -23.41
C SER A 212 0.77 -21.11 -23.15
N SER A 213 -0.27 -20.40 -22.74
CA SER A 213 -1.64 -20.88 -22.75
C SER A 213 -2.47 -19.94 -23.63
N ASP A 214 -3.42 -20.48 -24.38
CA ASP A 214 -4.22 -19.70 -25.33
C ASP A 214 -5.07 -18.60 -24.67
N SER A 215 -5.28 -18.66 -23.33
CA SER A 215 -5.91 -17.59 -22.56
C SER A 215 -5.44 -17.53 -21.09
N LEU A 216 -5.53 -16.35 -20.47
CA LEU A 216 -5.29 -16.14 -19.02
C LEU A 216 -6.19 -17.03 -18.15
N LYS A 217 -7.41 -17.31 -18.59
CA LYS A 217 -8.35 -18.17 -17.88
C LYS A 217 -7.83 -19.61 -17.82
N ASP A 218 -7.31 -20.11 -18.93
CA ASP A 218 -6.78 -21.47 -19.02
C ASP A 218 -5.49 -21.63 -18.22
N TYR A 219 -4.65 -20.58 -18.15
CA TYR A 219 -3.49 -20.53 -17.26
C TYR A 219 -3.90 -20.76 -15.79
N PHE A 220 -4.83 -19.96 -15.27
CA PHE A 220 -5.23 -20.07 -13.86
C PHE A 220 -5.94 -21.38 -13.54
N LEU A 221 -6.77 -21.89 -14.47
CA LEU A 221 -7.42 -23.17 -14.29
C LEU A 221 -6.40 -24.31 -14.21
N LYS A 222 -5.38 -24.34 -15.09
CA LYS A 222 -4.34 -25.38 -15.05
C LYS A 222 -3.55 -25.38 -13.75
N GLN A 223 -3.26 -24.19 -13.21
CA GLN A 223 -2.47 -24.05 -12.00
C GLN A 223 -3.26 -24.35 -10.70
N SER A 224 -4.59 -24.28 -10.73
CA SER A 224 -5.44 -24.53 -9.56
C SER A 224 -5.60 -26.03 -9.20
N TYR A 225 -5.12 -26.94 -10.07
CA TYR A 225 -5.22 -28.39 -9.92
C TYR A 225 -3.99 -29.06 -9.28
N PHE A 226 -2.99 -28.29 -8.85
CA PHE A 226 -1.85 -28.78 -8.08
C PHE A 226 -1.88 -28.26 -6.64
#